data_AF-A0A1G3IG16-F1
#
_entry.id   AF-A0A1G3IG16-F1
#
_cell.length_a   1.000
_cell.length_b   1.000
_cell.length_c   1.000
_cell.angle_alpha   90.00
_cell.angle_beta   90.00
_cell.angle_gamma   90.00
#
_symmetry.space_group_name_H-M   'P 1'
#
loop_
_entity.id
_entity.type
_entity.pdbx_description
1 polymer ?
#
loop_
_entity_poly.entity_id
_entity_poly.type
_entity_poly.pdbx_seq_one_letter_code
_entity_poly.pdbx_strand_id
1 'polypeptide(L)'
;MKTKTERIDVRVSPKVKDTLQKAAASINKSVSEYLLDAGLEAAAEMLADRRVFVLDDKQWRKFQELLDRPPRFKPRLAKLLSEPSVFEKARRS
;
A
#
# COMPACT_ATOMS: atom_id res chain seq x y z
N MET A 1 -0.29 -19.23 -13.67
CA MET A 1 -0.92 -17.91 -13.41
C MET A 1 -2.35 -18.17 -12.95
N LYS A 2 -2.77 -17.62 -11.80
CA LYS A 2 -4.20 -17.71 -11.39
C LYS A 2 -5.02 -16.81 -12.32
N THR A 3 -6.02 -17.38 -12.97
CA THR A 3 -6.93 -16.66 -13.86
C THR A 3 -7.82 -15.73 -13.03
N LYS A 4 -8.01 -14.47 -13.48
CA LYS A 4 -8.92 -13.52 -12.83
C LYS A 4 -10.37 -13.92 -13.16
N THR A 5 -11.04 -14.64 -12.26
CA THR A 5 -12.39 -15.21 -12.47
C THR A 5 -13.51 -14.36 -11.89
N GLU A 6 -13.21 -13.50 -10.92
CA GLU A 6 -14.18 -12.64 -10.22
C GLU A 6 -14.56 -11.42 -11.07
N ARG A 7 -15.83 -11.02 -11.05
CA ARG A 7 -16.36 -9.84 -11.77
C ARG A 7 -16.90 -8.81 -10.79
N ILE A 8 -16.65 -7.54 -11.09
CA ILE A 8 -17.19 -6.38 -10.36
C ILE A 8 -18.02 -5.56 -11.35
N ASP A 9 -19.33 -5.49 -11.13
CA ASP A 9 -20.25 -4.71 -11.97
C ASP A 9 -20.58 -3.37 -11.29
N VAL A 10 -20.34 -2.25 -11.98
CA VAL A 10 -20.57 -0.90 -11.47
C VAL A 10 -21.45 -0.12 -12.43
N ARG A 11 -22.51 0.51 -11.90
CA ARG A 11 -23.36 1.42 -12.68
C ARG A 11 -22.85 2.85 -12.55
N VAL A 12 -22.72 3.54 -13.69
CA VAL A 12 -22.24 4.92 -13.75
C VAL A 12 -23.09 5.74 -14.72
N SER A 13 -23.15 7.05 -14.50
CA SER A 13 -23.74 7.97 -15.47
C SER A 13 -22.82 8.15 -16.69
N PRO A 14 -23.33 8.64 -17.84
CA PRO A 14 -22.50 8.90 -19.02
C PRO A 14 -21.33 9.85 -18.75
N LYS A 15 -21.56 10.89 -17.93
CA LYS A 15 -20.52 11.86 -17.54
C LYS A 15 -19.39 11.22 -16.73
N VAL A 16 -19.73 10.33 -15.80
CA VAL A 16 -18.74 9.58 -15.01
C VAL A 16 -17.96 8.64 -15.93
N LYS A 17 -18.63 7.93 -16.83
CA LYS A 17 -17.98 7.04 -17.80
C LYS A 17 -16.98 7.78 -18.68
N ASP A 18 -17.35 8.93 -19.25
CA ASP A 18 -16.46 9.76 -20.08
C ASP A 18 -15.23 10.23 -19.30
N THR A 19 -15.41 10.64 -18.04
CA THR A 19 -14.31 11.06 -17.17
C THR A 19 -13.32 9.91 -16.94
N LEU A 20 -13.83 8.72 -16.61
CA LEU A 20 -13.00 7.52 -16.40
C LEU A 20 -12.27 7.08 -17.67
N GLN A 21 -12.92 7.20 -18.84
CA GLN A 21 -12.30 6.90 -20.14
C GLN A 21 -11.14 7.84 -20.44
N LYS A 22 -11.31 9.15 -20.22
CA LYS A 22 -10.25 10.15 -20.40
C LYS A 22 -9.07 9.89 -19.46
N ALA A 23 -9.34 9.58 -18.20
CA ALA A 23 -8.30 9.26 -17.22
C ALA A 23 -7.51 8.00 -17.64
N ALA A 24 -8.20 6.92 -17.99
CA ALA A 24 -7.55 5.69 -18.44
C ALA A 24 -6.72 5.89 -19.73
N ALA A 25 -7.25 6.66 -20.69
CA ALA A 25 -6.56 6.98 -21.94
C ALA A 25 -5.26 7.79 -21.69
N SER A 26 -5.25 8.70 -20.71
CA SER A 26 -4.06 9.50 -20.39
C SER A 26 -2.85 8.68 -19.95
N ILE A 27 -3.08 7.45 -19.48
CA ILE A 27 -2.05 6.51 -19.02
C ILE A 27 -1.98 5.24 -19.89
N ASN A 28 -2.60 5.25 -21.08
CA ASN A 28 -2.66 4.11 -22.01
C ASN A 28 -3.20 2.80 -21.39
N LYS A 29 -4.20 2.91 -20.52
CA LYS A 29 -4.88 1.75 -19.91
C LYS A 29 -6.33 1.66 -20.36
N SER A 30 -6.90 0.46 -20.27
CA SER A 30 -8.35 0.29 -20.35
C SER A 30 -9.03 0.86 -19.10
N VAL A 31 -10.33 1.19 -19.21
CA VAL A 31 -11.12 1.67 -18.06
C VAL A 31 -11.12 0.65 -16.92
N SER A 32 -11.19 -0.63 -17.24
CA SER A 32 -11.17 -1.71 -16.24
C SER A 32 -9.84 -1.78 -15.49
N GLU A 33 -8.71 -1.63 -16.19
CA GLU A 33 -7.38 -1.60 -15.55
C GLU A 33 -7.21 -0.35 -14.68
N TYR A 34 -7.60 0.82 -15.19
CA TYR A 34 -7.56 2.06 -14.42
C TYR A 34 -8.40 1.97 -13.13
N LEU A 35 -9.63 1.47 -13.22
CA LEU A 35 -10.51 1.31 -12.07
C LEU A 35 -9.98 0.27 -11.07
N LEU A 36 -9.39 -0.82 -11.56
CA LEU A 36 -8.80 -1.83 -10.69
C LEU A 36 -7.61 -1.26 -9.92
N ASP A 37 -6.71 -0.56 -10.61
CA ASP A 37 -5.52 0.04 -9.99
C ASP A 37 -5.91 1.11 -8.97
N ALA A 38 -6.80 2.05 -9.34
CA ALA A 38 -7.28 3.09 -8.44
C ALA A 38 -8.04 2.49 -7.23
N GLY A 39 -8.82 1.43 -7.45
CA GLY A 39 -9.52 0.73 -6.37
C GLY A 39 -8.57 0.01 -5.43
N LEU A 40 -7.50 -0.61 -5.95
CA LEU A 40 -6.46 -1.25 -5.14
C LEU A 40 -5.67 -0.24 -4.33
N GLU A 41 -5.33 0.91 -4.90
CA GLU A 41 -4.65 2.00 -4.20
C GLU A 41 -5.51 2.53 -3.04
N ALA A 42 -6.77 2.89 -3.32
CA ALA A 42 -7.69 3.37 -2.30
C ALA A 42 -7.96 2.30 -1.21
N ALA A 43 -8.08 1.02 -1.59
CA ALA A 43 -8.22 -0.07 -0.63
C ALA A 43 -6.95 -0.25 0.20
N ALA A 44 -5.76 -0.13 -0.40
CA ALA A 44 -4.50 -0.21 0.30
C ALA A 44 -4.34 0.94 1.29
N GLU A 45 -4.70 2.17 0.94
CA GLU A 45 -4.71 3.32 1.86
C GLU A 45 -5.67 3.08 3.03
N MET A 46 -6.92 2.68 2.74
CA MET A 46 -7.93 2.41 3.75
C MET A 46 -7.53 1.25 4.69
N LEU A 47 -6.86 0.22 4.15
CA LEU A 47 -6.35 -0.90 4.94
C LEU A 47 -5.03 -0.56 5.64
N ALA A 48 -4.22 0.37 5.12
CA ALA A 48 -3.00 0.85 5.77
C ALA A 48 -3.33 1.76 6.97
N ASP A 49 -4.46 2.47 6.92
CA ASP A 49 -5.05 3.14 8.08
C ASP A 49 -5.47 2.18 9.20
N ARG A 50 -5.40 0.85 8.97
CA ARG A 50 -5.58 -0.17 10.00
C ARG A 50 -4.36 -0.19 10.93
N ARG A 51 -4.36 0.75 11.87
CA ARG A 51 -3.45 0.84 13.03
C ARG A 51 -3.56 -0.32 14.02
N VAL A 52 -4.45 -1.28 13.77
CA VAL A 52 -4.79 -2.37 14.70
C VAL A 52 -4.31 -3.70 14.13
N PHE A 53 -3.20 -4.17 14.69
CA PHE A 53 -2.72 -5.54 14.52
C PHE A 53 -3.39 -6.42 15.57
N VAL A 54 -4.34 -7.25 15.13
CA VAL A 54 -4.96 -8.24 16.01
C VAL A 54 -4.03 -9.44 16.11
N LEU A 55 -3.58 -9.76 17.31
CA LEU A 55 -2.73 -10.91 17.60
C LEU A 55 -3.53 -11.94 18.41
N ASP A 56 -3.38 -13.21 18.07
CA ASP A 56 -3.85 -14.29 18.96
C ASP A 56 -2.94 -14.39 20.20
N ASP A 57 -3.37 -15.16 21.21
CA ASP A 57 -2.65 -15.27 22.49
C ASP A 57 -1.18 -15.71 22.33
N LYS A 58 -0.91 -16.58 21.36
CA LYS A 58 0.44 -17.10 21.10
C LYS A 58 1.32 -16.01 20.49
N GLN A 59 0.78 -15.28 19.53
CA GLN A 59 1.46 -14.15 18.89
C GLN A 59 1.68 -13.01 19.89
N TRP A 60 0.70 -12.73 20.75
CA TRP A 60 0.81 -11.73 21.82
C TRP A 60 1.95 -12.05 22.79
N ARG A 61 2.01 -13.29 23.29
CA ARG A 61 3.12 -13.72 24.18
C ARG A 61 4.48 -13.60 23.50
N LYS A 62 4.61 -14.06 22.26
CA LYS A 62 5.86 -13.92 21.49
C LYS A 62 6.25 -12.46 21.27
N PHE A 63 5.27 -11.59 21.06
CA PHE A 63 5.50 -10.16 20.88
C PHE A 63 6.00 -9.51 22.18
N GLN A 64 5.37 -9.81 23.32
CA GLN A 64 5.85 -9.37 24.65
C GLN A 64 7.29 -9.83 24.92
N GLU A 65 7.59 -11.11 24.69
CA GLU A 65 8.95 -11.64 24.82
C GLU A 65 9.97 -10.96 23.91
N LEU A 66 9.56 -10.39 22.77
CA LEU A 66 10.45 -9.64 21.88
C LEU A 66 10.66 -8.21 22.36
N LEU A 67 9.65 -7.59 22.96
CA LEU A 67 9.72 -6.24 23.54
C LEU A 67 10.60 -6.21 24.79
N ASP A 68 10.52 -7.23 25.64
CA ASP A 68 11.32 -7.31 26.87
C ASP A 68 12.80 -7.63 26.63
N ARG A 69 13.17 -8.01 25.41
CA ARG A 69 14.58 -8.33 25.10
C ARG A 69 15.42 -7.05 25.12
N PRO A 70 16.62 -7.09 25.73
CA PRO A 70 17.54 -5.97 25.67
C PRO A 70 17.86 -5.63 24.20
N PRO A 71 17.91 -4.34 23.84
CA PRO A 71 18.18 -3.93 22.48
C PRO A 71 19.56 -4.42 22.07
N ARG A 72 19.64 -5.03 20.88
CA ARG A 72 20.90 -5.51 20.31
C ARG A 72 21.37 -4.52 19.26
N PHE A 73 22.63 -4.12 19.36
CA PHE A 73 23.24 -3.28 18.34
C PHE A 73 23.21 -4.00 16.97
N LYS A 74 22.76 -3.28 15.94
CA LYS A 74 22.66 -3.77 14.57
C LYS A 74 23.49 -2.86 13.66
N PRO A 75 24.75 -3.22 13.32
CA PRO A 75 25.65 -2.35 12.56
C PRO A 75 25.06 -1.88 11.21
N ARG A 76 24.34 -2.78 10.51
CA ARG A 76 23.66 -2.43 9.25
C ARG A 76 22.54 -1.41 9.43
N LEU A 77 21.80 -1.48 10.54
CA LEU A 77 20.75 -0.51 10.85
C LEU A 77 21.34 0.85 11.22
N ALA A 78 22.43 0.87 11.99
CA ALA A 78 23.15 2.09 12.31
C ALA A 78 23.66 2.78 11.03
N LYS A 79 24.26 2.01 10.10
CA LYS A 79 24.68 2.53 8.80
C LYS A 79 23.51 3.09 7.98
N LEU A 80 22.41 2.35 7.90
CA LEU A 80 21.21 2.78 7.17
C LEU A 80 20.66 4.10 7.70
N LEU A 81 20.59 4.25 9.03
CA LEU A 81 20.08 5.48 9.67
C LEU A 81 21.04 6.68 9.55
N SER A 82 22.31 6.44 9.21
CA SER A 82 23.29 7.50 8.92
C SER A 82 23.34 7.93 7.45
N GLU A 83 22.73 7.15 6.56
CA GLU A 83 22.72 7.46 5.12
C GLU A 83 21.65 8.54 4.81
N PRO A 84 21.92 9.48 3.89
CA PRO A 84 20.95 10.51 3.53
C PRO A 84 19.65 9.90 3.02
N SER A 85 18.54 10.33 3.59
CA SER A 85 17.22 9.83 3.23
C SER A 85 16.90 10.16 1.76
N VAL A 86 16.20 9.24 1.09
CA VAL A 86 15.63 9.50 -0.25
C VAL A 86 14.69 10.72 -0.25
N PHE A 87 14.10 11.05 0.90
CA PHE A 87 13.24 12.22 1.10
C PHE A 87 14.03 13.50 1.40
N GLU A 88 15.29 13.41 1.83
CA GLU A 88 16.16 14.57 2.05
C GLU A 88 16.80 15.06 0.75
N LYS A 89 17.11 14.14 -0.17
CA LYS A 89 17.66 14.48 -1.50
C LYS A 89 16.67 15.28 -2.36
N ALA A 90 15.37 15.09 -2.17
CA ALA A 90 14.32 15.79 -2.93
C ALA A 90 14.14 17.27 -2.53
N ARG A 91 14.73 17.73 -1.41
CA ARG A 91 14.56 19.10 -0.90
C ARG A 91 15.65 20.09 -1.35
N ARG A 92 16.61 19.65 -2.17
CA ARG A 92 17.77 20.44 -2.64
C ARG A 92 17.85 20.59 -4.17
N SER A 93 16.74 20.38 -4.88
CA SER A 93 16.63 20.61 -6.33
C SER A 93 15.61 21.68 -6.63
#